data_AF-H3NMU7-F1
#
_entry.id   AF-H3NMU7-F1
#
_cell.length_a   1.000
_cell.length_b   1.000
_cell.length_c   1.000
_cell.angle_alpha   90.00
_cell.angle_beta   90.00
_cell.angle_gamma   90.00
#
_symmetry.space_group_name_H-M   'P 1'
#
loop_
_entity.id
_entity.type
_entity.pdbx_description
1 polymer ?
#
loop_
_entity_poly.entity_id
_entity_poly.type
_entity_poly.pdbx_seq_one_letter_code
_entity_poly.pdbx_strand_id
1 'polypeptide(L)'
;MRGFKIVILFLANLLIDLVILSKYQIFGVVPSITIPLIVVLSMFSNRENIVYYAVIQGMFQDVAFGKILGVSALIFYLISYYTYETDIKKNFNLWYGLSCTFLGVIFSKISHVVVGYLFDKSMSLLMSSLIYGLIAQVIISVIIYIIIYFIFYYFRKKRLRNYI
;
A
#
# COMPACT_ATOMS: atom_id res chain seq x y z
N MET A 1 17.98 -2.94 0.33
CA MET A 1 18.36 -1.62 -0.24
C MET A 1 18.96 -0.75 0.87
N ARG A 2 19.79 0.27 0.57
CA ARG A 2 20.20 1.23 1.61
C ARG A 2 18.95 1.99 2.07
N GLY A 3 18.77 2.20 3.39
CA GLY A 3 17.56 2.80 3.97
C GLY A 3 17.14 4.11 3.31
N PHE A 4 18.11 4.98 2.99
CA PHE A 4 17.89 6.24 2.30
C PHE A 4 17.11 6.12 0.97
N LYS A 5 17.36 5.07 0.19
CA LYS A 5 16.64 4.85 -1.09
C LYS A 5 15.17 4.48 -0.87
N ILE A 6 14.85 3.79 0.23
CA ILE A 6 13.49 3.41 0.58
C ILE A 6 12.71 4.66 1.00
N VAL A 7 13.32 5.52 1.82
CA VAL A 7 12.72 6.81 2.23
C VAL A 7 12.40 7.69 1.03
N ILE A 8 13.33 7.86 0.08
CA ILE A 8 13.08 8.63 -1.14
C ILE A 8 11.91 8.05 -1.94
N LEU A 9 11.82 6.72 -2.05
CA LEU A 9 10.76 6.06 -2.80
C LEU A 9 9.39 6.28 -2.14
N PHE A 10 9.32 6.27 -0.80
CA PHE A 10 8.11 6.60 -0.06
C PHE A 10 7.69 8.07 -0.21
N LEU A 11 8.66 9.00 -0.17
CA LEU A 11 8.40 10.42 -0.44
C LEU A 11 7.90 10.65 -1.87
N ALA A 12 8.53 10.00 -2.86
CA ALA A 12 8.09 10.08 -4.25
C ALA A 12 6.67 9.51 -4.42
N ASN A 13 6.38 8.38 -3.77
CA ASN A 13 5.04 7.80 -3.75
C ASN A 13 4.00 8.75 -3.15
N LEU A 14 4.31 9.40 -2.03
CA LEU A 14 3.44 10.40 -1.42
C LEU A 14 3.18 11.58 -2.35
N LEU A 15 4.20 12.08 -3.05
CA LEU A 15 4.04 13.15 -4.04
C LEU A 15 3.19 12.72 -5.23
N ILE A 16 3.34 11.49 -5.72
CA ILE A 16 2.51 10.96 -6.81
C ILE A 16 1.05 10.85 -6.36
N ASP A 17 0.80 10.28 -5.19
CA ASP A 17 -0.55 10.17 -4.61
C ASP A 17 -1.16 11.57 -4.42
N LEU A 18 -0.41 12.55 -3.91
CA LEU A 18 -0.90 13.92 -3.64
C LEU A 18 -1.09 14.80 -4.87
N VAL A 19 -0.15 14.79 -5.81
CA VAL A 19 -0.10 15.77 -6.89
C VAL A 19 -0.77 15.26 -8.16
N ILE A 20 -0.60 13.98 -8.45
CA ILE A 20 -1.03 13.38 -9.71
C ILE A 20 -2.34 12.62 -9.48
N LEU A 21 -2.32 11.60 -8.63
CA LEU A 21 -3.44 10.66 -8.51
C LEU A 21 -4.67 11.27 -7.84
N SER A 22 -4.48 12.20 -6.90
CA SER A 22 -5.58 12.95 -6.26
C SER A 22 -6.49 13.67 -7.26
N LYS A 23 -6.00 14.02 -8.45
CA LYS A 23 -6.76 14.72 -9.49
C LYS A 23 -7.66 13.79 -10.31
N TYR A 24 -7.42 12.49 -10.26
CA TYR A 24 -8.16 11.51 -11.05
C TYR A 24 -9.11 10.73 -10.15
N GLN A 25 -10.39 10.72 -10.49
CA GLN A 25 -11.38 9.85 -9.88
C GLN A 25 -11.85 8.85 -10.92
N ILE A 26 -11.54 7.57 -10.70
CA ILE A 26 -11.96 6.48 -11.56
C ILE A 26 -13.09 5.75 -10.83
N PHE A 27 -14.31 5.81 -11.37
CA PHE A 27 -15.50 5.25 -10.73
C PHE A 27 -15.73 5.75 -9.28
N GLY A 28 -15.43 7.03 -9.01
CA GLY A 28 -15.56 7.64 -7.69
C GLY A 28 -14.44 7.27 -6.70
N VAL A 29 -13.38 6.59 -7.16
CA VAL A 29 -12.23 6.20 -6.34
C VAL A 29 -11.00 6.98 -6.78
N VAL A 30 -10.30 7.55 -5.80
CA VAL A 30 -8.96 8.09 -6.01
C VAL A 30 -7.96 6.93 -5.97
N PRO A 31 -7.23 6.64 -7.06
CA PRO A 31 -6.25 5.57 -7.08
C PRO A 31 -5.07 5.89 -6.15
N SER A 32 -4.45 4.86 -5.56
CA SER A 32 -3.27 5.02 -4.71
C SER A 32 -2.27 3.91 -4.97
N ILE A 33 -0.99 4.28 -5.01
CA ILE A 33 0.12 3.34 -5.21
C ILE A 33 0.62 2.78 -3.88
N THR A 34 0.23 3.38 -2.76
CA THR A 34 0.85 3.14 -1.45
C THR A 34 0.76 1.68 -0.98
N ILE A 35 -0.43 1.06 -0.98
CA ILE A 35 -0.59 -0.34 -0.54
C ILE A 35 0.19 -1.31 -1.46
N PRO A 36 0.03 -1.26 -2.80
CA PRO A 36 0.87 -2.05 -3.72
C PRO A 36 2.36 -1.91 -3.48
N LEU A 37 2.84 -0.69 -3.27
CA LEU A 37 4.25 -0.40 -3.04
C LEU A 37 4.74 -1.01 -1.72
N ILE A 38 3.98 -0.87 -0.64
CA ILE A 38 4.31 -1.46 0.67
C ILE A 38 4.42 -2.96 0.56
N VAL A 39 3.48 -3.62 -0.12
CA VAL A 39 3.51 -5.09 -0.30
C VAL A 39 4.76 -5.50 -1.08
N VAL A 40 5.04 -4.89 -2.24
CA VAL A 40 6.23 -5.23 -3.04
C VAL A 40 7.51 -4.96 -2.24
N LEU A 41 7.63 -3.83 -1.56
CA LEU A 41 8.82 -3.55 -0.76
C LEU A 41 9.00 -4.52 0.41
N SER A 42 7.90 -4.92 1.05
CA SER A 42 7.91 -5.86 2.16
C SER A 42 8.37 -7.24 1.72
N MET A 43 7.90 -7.70 0.54
CA MET A 43 8.38 -8.92 -0.08
C MET A 43 9.88 -8.79 -0.38
N PHE A 44 10.29 -7.81 -1.18
CA PHE A 44 11.66 -7.67 -1.67
C PHE A 44 12.70 -7.19 -0.63
N SER A 45 12.29 -6.90 0.60
CA SER A 45 13.18 -6.49 1.69
C SER A 45 13.63 -7.69 2.51
N ASN A 46 14.93 -7.78 2.80
CA ASN A 46 15.46 -8.78 3.74
C ASN A 46 15.49 -8.27 5.19
N ARG A 47 14.99 -7.07 5.47
CA ARG A 47 15.08 -6.43 6.79
C ARG A 47 13.71 -5.95 7.26
N GLU A 48 13.42 -6.21 8.52
CA GLU A 48 12.21 -5.79 9.22
C GLU A 48 12.04 -4.26 9.26
N ASN A 49 13.12 -3.49 9.08
CA ASN A 49 13.09 -2.03 8.93
C ASN A 49 12.03 -1.55 7.92
N ILE A 50 11.63 -2.38 6.95
CA ILE A 50 10.56 -2.04 6.01
C ILE A 50 9.21 -1.75 6.68
N VAL A 51 8.89 -2.48 7.75
CA VAL A 51 7.65 -2.32 8.53
C VAL A 51 7.60 -0.92 9.15
N TYR A 52 8.71 -0.47 9.72
CA TYR A 52 8.81 0.89 10.29
C TYR A 52 8.66 1.98 9.22
N TYR A 53 9.21 1.79 8.01
CA TYR A 53 8.99 2.74 6.92
C TYR A 53 7.53 2.78 6.47
N ALA A 54 6.82 1.64 6.48
CA ALA A 54 5.40 1.59 6.17
C ALA A 54 4.56 2.35 7.22
N VAL A 55 4.93 2.27 8.51
CA VAL A 55 4.29 3.07 9.58
C VAL A 55 4.47 4.56 9.31
N ILE A 56 5.71 5.00 9.06
CA ILE A 56 6.01 6.41 8.77
C ILE A 56 5.23 6.89 7.54
N GLN A 57 5.16 6.08 6.48
CA GLN A 57 4.35 6.38 5.30
C GLN A 57 2.87 6.55 5.67
N GLY A 58 2.33 5.68 6.52
CA GLY A 58 0.95 5.76 6.95
C GLY A 58 0.67 6.98 7.81
N MET A 59 1.61 7.41 8.65
CA MET A 59 1.49 8.68 9.39
C MET A 59 1.43 9.88 8.43
N PHE A 60 2.27 9.90 7.40
CA PHE A 60 2.19 10.95 6.39
C PHE A 60 0.88 10.92 5.61
N GLN A 61 0.37 9.74 5.29
CA GLN A 61 -0.91 9.58 4.61
C GLN A 61 -2.09 10.03 5.49
N ASP A 62 -2.04 9.72 6.78
CA ASP A 62 -3.01 10.22 7.76
C ASP A 62 -2.98 11.75 7.85
N VAL A 63 -1.80 12.37 7.86
CA VAL A 63 -1.67 13.84 7.88
C VAL A 63 -2.19 14.48 6.59
N ALA A 64 -1.96 13.84 5.45
CA ALA A 64 -2.25 14.44 4.15
C ALA A 64 -3.70 14.21 3.66
N PHE A 65 -4.29 13.06 4.01
CA PHE A 65 -5.61 12.65 3.53
C PHE A 65 -6.55 12.14 4.63
N GLY A 66 -6.01 11.82 5.81
CA GLY A 66 -6.75 11.19 6.89
C GLY A 66 -7.64 12.18 7.64
N LYS A 67 -8.84 11.72 8.01
CA LYS A 67 -9.67 12.42 9.00
C LYS A 67 -9.21 12.16 10.44
N ILE A 68 -8.55 11.02 10.66
CA ILE A 68 -8.16 10.52 11.98
C ILE A 68 -6.71 10.06 11.89
N LEU A 69 -5.86 10.59 12.76
CA LEU A 69 -4.43 10.27 12.77
C LEU A 69 -4.19 8.86 13.32
N GLY A 70 -3.25 8.12 12.70
CA GLY A 70 -2.78 6.81 13.15
C GLY A 70 -3.51 5.62 12.51
N VAL A 71 -4.58 5.83 11.76
CA VAL A 71 -5.36 4.75 11.14
C VAL A 71 -4.58 4.13 9.98
N SER A 72 -4.15 4.93 9.00
CA SER A 72 -3.33 4.42 7.90
C SER A 72 -1.98 3.93 8.40
N ALA A 73 -1.38 4.57 9.41
CA ALA A 73 -0.15 4.07 10.06
C ALA A 73 -0.29 2.63 10.56
N LEU A 74 -1.37 2.33 11.30
CA LEU A 74 -1.64 1.00 11.84
C LEU A 74 -1.98 -0.02 10.74
N ILE A 75 -2.78 0.38 9.75
CA ILE A 75 -3.13 -0.48 8.61
C ILE A 75 -1.87 -0.87 7.83
N PHE A 76 -0.99 0.08 7.53
CA PHE A 76 0.23 -0.17 6.76
C PHE A 76 1.26 -0.95 7.55
N TYR A 77 1.35 -0.74 8.86
CA TYR A 77 2.10 -1.61 9.76
C TYR A 77 1.66 -3.06 9.59
N LEU A 78 0.37 -3.35 9.77
CA LEU A 78 -0.15 -4.71 9.71
C LEU A 78 0.09 -5.37 8.34
N ILE A 79 -0.23 -4.66 7.26
CA ILE A 79 -0.03 -5.19 5.89
C ILE A 79 1.45 -5.49 5.65
N SER A 80 2.35 -4.56 6.02
CA SER A 80 3.79 -4.73 5.81
C SER A 80 4.35 -5.86 6.66
N TYR A 81 4.00 -5.90 7.94
CA TYR A 81 4.46 -6.92 8.90
C TYR A 81 4.07 -8.33 8.45
N TYR A 82 2.78 -8.55 8.17
CA TYR A 82 2.30 -9.86 7.72
C TYR A 82 2.94 -10.27 6.38
N THR A 83 3.05 -9.34 5.44
CA THR A 83 3.67 -9.63 4.14
C THR A 83 5.13 -10.01 4.30
N TYR A 84 5.89 -9.26 5.12
CA TYR A 84 7.31 -9.50 5.38
C TYR A 84 7.54 -10.84 6.08
N GLU A 85 6.84 -11.11 7.19
CA GLU A 85 7.07 -12.31 8.01
C GLU A 85 6.75 -13.61 7.23
N THR A 86 5.73 -13.57 6.39
CA THR A 86 5.32 -14.75 5.62
C THR A 86 6.17 -14.96 4.37
N ASP A 87 6.64 -13.89 3.70
CA ASP A 87 7.42 -14.00 2.47
C ASP A 87 8.86 -14.49 2.73
N ILE A 88 9.46 -14.14 3.88
CA ILE A 88 10.74 -14.74 4.34
C ILE A 88 10.69 -16.27 4.29
N LYS A 89 9.51 -16.86 4.51
CA LYS A 89 9.29 -18.30 4.54
C LYS A 89 8.87 -18.90 3.19
N LYS A 90 8.53 -18.09 2.16
CA LYS A 90 7.79 -18.54 0.95
C LYS A 90 8.38 -18.20 -0.43
N ASN A 91 9.66 -17.86 -0.55
CA ASN A 91 10.37 -17.76 -1.85
C ASN A 91 9.69 -16.84 -2.91
N PHE A 92 9.26 -15.63 -2.53
CA PHE A 92 8.90 -14.54 -3.45
C PHE A 92 7.92 -14.93 -4.58
N ASN A 93 6.72 -15.40 -4.24
CA ASN A 93 5.72 -15.76 -5.24
C ASN A 93 4.84 -14.56 -5.64
N LEU A 94 4.74 -14.27 -6.94
CA LEU A 94 3.88 -13.21 -7.49
C LEU A 94 2.43 -13.34 -7.00
N TRP A 95 1.90 -14.57 -6.93
CA TRP A 95 0.54 -14.85 -6.48
C TRP A 95 0.32 -14.50 -5.01
N TYR A 96 1.35 -14.70 -4.17
CA TYR A 96 1.25 -14.36 -2.75
C TYR A 96 1.14 -12.85 -2.56
N GLY A 97 1.95 -12.06 -3.26
CA GLY A 97 1.85 -10.60 -3.19
C GLY A 97 0.55 -10.05 -3.78
N LEU A 98 -0.03 -10.69 -4.79
CA LEU A 98 -1.39 -10.40 -5.27
C LEU A 98 -2.44 -10.61 -4.17
N SER A 99 -2.38 -11.73 -3.45
CA SER A 99 -3.30 -11.99 -2.34
C SER A 99 -3.12 -10.97 -1.22
N CYS A 100 -1.87 -10.61 -0.89
CA CYS A 100 -1.59 -9.61 0.15
C CYS A 100 -2.10 -8.22 -0.23
N THR A 101 -1.96 -7.80 -1.49
CA THR A 101 -2.51 -6.52 -1.95
C THR A 101 -4.03 -6.52 -1.96
N PHE A 102 -4.65 -7.59 -2.49
CA PHE A 102 -6.10 -7.75 -2.48
C PHE A 102 -6.68 -7.65 -1.06
N LEU A 103 -6.14 -8.46 -0.14
CA LEU A 103 -6.57 -8.46 1.26
C LEU A 103 -6.25 -7.14 1.96
N GLY A 104 -5.09 -6.54 1.68
CA GLY A 104 -4.66 -5.26 2.25
C GLY A 104 -5.58 -4.10 1.88
N VAL A 105 -6.06 -4.04 0.63
CA VAL A 105 -7.01 -3.00 0.19
C VAL A 105 -8.36 -3.17 0.89
N ILE A 106 -8.87 -4.40 0.95
CA ILE A 106 -10.13 -4.71 1.64
C ILE A 106 -10.03 -4.35 3.13
N PHE A 107 -8.97 -4.83 3.79
CA PHE A 107 -8.70 -4.57 5.19
C PHE A 107 -8.58 -3.07 5.48
N SER A 108 -7.87 -2.33 4.63
CA SER A 108 -7.75 -0.89 4.74
C SER A 108 -9.11 -0.20 4.68
N LYS A 109 -9.93 -0.54 3.68
CA LYS A 109 -11.24 0.08 3.50
C LYS A 109 -12.18 -0.21 4.67
N ILE A 110 -12.23 -1.47 5.11
CA ILE A 110 -13.03 -1.88 6.28
C ILE A 110 -12.57 -1.11 7.52
N SER A 111 -11.26 -1.05 7.77
CA SER A 111 -10.69 -0.36 8.93
C SER A 111 -11.05 1.12 8.94
N HIS A 112 -10.92 1.82 7.80
CA HIS A 112 -11.32 3.22 7.70
C HIS A 112 -12.83 3.43 7.93
N VAL A 113 -13.69 2.51 7.48
CA VAL A 113 -15.14 2.57 7.74
C VAL A 113 -15.45 2.34 9.21
N VAL A 114 -14.86 1.32 9.83
CA VAL A 114 -15.06 0.99 11.25
C VAL A 114 -14.59 2.15 12.13
N VAL A 115 -13.39 2.67 11.89
CA VAL A 115 -12.87 3.80 12.67
C VAL A 115 -13.70 5.05 12.39
N GLY A 116 -14.07 5.33 11.14
CA GLY A 116 -14.96 6.45 10.82
C GLY A 116 -16.31 6.38 11.56
N TYR A 117 -16.89 5.18 11.68
CA TYR A 117 -18.12 4.96 12.45
C TYR A 117 -17.96 5.31 13.94
N LEU A 118 -16.86 4.87 14.55
CA LEU A 118 -16.60 5.09 15.97
C LEU A 118 -16.41 6.57 16.32
N PHE A 119 -15.81 7.35 15.43
CA PHE A 119 -15.41 8.73 15.70
C PHE A 119 -16.39 9.80 15.18
N ASP A 120 -17.02 9.60 14.01
CA ASP A 120 -17.74 10.71 13.33
C ASP A 120 -19.27 10.56 13.32
N LYS A 121 -19.84 9.43 13.83
CA LYS A 121 -21.29 9.08 14.01
C LYS A 121 -22.30 9.41 12.87
N SER A 122 -21.90 10.08 11.79
CA SER A 122 -22.71 10.57 10.69
C SER A 122 -22.59 9.61 9.50
N MET A 123 -23.48 8.61 9.50
CA MET A 123 -23.39 7.39 8.69
C MET A 123 -24.23 7.38 7.40
N SER A 124 -24.77 8.52 6.95
CA SER A 124 -25.73 8.50 5.83
C SER A 124 -25.10 8.54 4.42
N LEU A 125 -23.86 9.02 4.27
CA LEU A 125 -23.24 9.26 2.95
C LEU A 125 -22.19 8.24 2.52
N LEU A 126 -21.74 7.36 3.41
CA LEU A 126 -20.67 6.39 3.11
C LEU A 126 -21.18 5.09 2.49
N MET A 127 -22.41 4.66 2.74
CA MET A 127 -22.77 3.25 2.56
C MET A 127 -23.09 2.84 1.10
N SER A 128 -23.61 3.75 0.25
CA SER A 128 -23.95 3.42 -1.14
C SER A 128 -22.76 3.46 -2.11
N SER A 129 -21.68 4.19 -1.79
CA SER A 129 -20.48 4.31 -2.61
C SER A 129 -19.40 3.25 -2.29
N LEU A 130 -19.60 2.44 -1.24
CA LEU A 130 -18.59 1.48 -0.77
C LEU A 130 -18.39 0.29 -1.71
N ILE A 131 -19.46 -0.28 -2.26
CA ILE A 131 -19.35 -1.55 -3.01
C ILE A 131 -18.68 -1.32 -4.36
N TYR A 132 -19.22 -0.37 -5.16
CA TYR A 132 -18.66 -0.04 -6.47
C TYR A 132 -17.25 0.56 -6.37
N GLY A 133 -17.03 1.41 -5.36
CA GLY A 133 -15.71 1.97 -5.11
C GLY A 133 -14.68 0.92 -4.70
N LEU A 134 -15.05 -0.06 -3.86
CA LEU A 134 -14.12 -1.10 -3.43
C LEU A 134 -13.69 -1.98 -4.60
N ILE A 135 -14.62 -2.38 -5.47
CA ILE A 135 -14.29 -3.21 -6.65
C ILE A 135 -13.30 -2.47 -7.55
N ALA A 136 -13.58 -1.21 -7.89
CA ALA A 136 -12.68 -0.40 -8.71
C ALA A 136 -11.30 -0.22 -8.03
N GLN A 137 -11.28 0.04 -6.72
CA GLN A 137 -10.05 0.23 -5.96
C GLN A 137 -9.17 -1.02 -5.95
N VAL A 138 -9.77 -2.20 -5.77
CA VAL A 138 -9.07 -3.49 -5.80
C VAL A 138 -8.48 -3.75 -7.18
N ILE A 139 -9.28 -3.57 -8.25
CA ILE A 139 -8.81 -3.79 -9.63
C ILE A 139 -7.62 -2.89 -9.94
N ILE A 140 -7.73 -1.59 -9.64
CA ILE A 140 -6.65 -0.63 -9.88
C ILE A 140 -5.41 -0.99 -9.06
N SER A 141 -5.57 -1.35 -7.79
CA SER A 141 -4.45 -1.70 -6.90
C SER A 141 -3.72 -2.97 -7.37
N VAL A 142 -4.44 -3.96 -7.88
CA VAL A 142 -3.87 -5.19 -8.45
C VAL A 142 -3.07 -4.86 -9.71
N ILE A 143 -3.59 -4.02 -10.61
CA ILE A 143 -2.87 -3.60 -11.82
C ILE A 143 -1.58 -2.87 -11.44
N ILE A 144 -1.65 -1.92 -10.51
CA ILE A 144 -0.49 -1.17 -10.00
C ILE A 144 0.54 -2.13 -9.37
N TYR A 145 0.10 -3.09 -8.57
CA TYR A 145 0.97 -4.09 -7.98
C TYR A 145 1.77 -4.86 -9.03
N ILE A 146 1.11 -5.34 -10.08
CA ILE A 146 1.77 -6.10 -11.16
C ILE A 146 2.87 -5.26 -11.79
N ILE A 147 2.57 -3.99 -12.11
CA ILE A 147 3.54 -3.05 -12.70
C ILE A 147 4.75 -2.87 -11.77
N ILE A 148 4.53 -2.58 -10.49
CA ILE A 148 5.61 -2.34 -9.52
C ILE A 148 6.44 -3.61 -9.30
N TYR A 149 5.79 -4.77 -9.20
CA TYR A 149 6.44 -6.06 -9.04
C TYR A 149 7.42 -6.33 -10.20
N PHE A 150 6.98 -6.14 -11.45
CA PHE A 150 7.85 -6.34 -12.62
C PHE A 150 9.03 -5.37 -12.66
N ILE A 151 8.80 -4.10 -12.33
CA ILE A 151 9.88 -3.10 -12.22
C ILE A 151 10.93 -3.57 -11.20
N PHE A 152 10.50 -3.97 -10.00
CA PHE A 152 11.41 -4.43 -8.94
C PHE A 152 12.12 -5.74 -9.28
N TYR A 153 11.41 -6.69 -9.90
CA TYR A 153 11.98 -7.94 -10.36
C TYR A 153 13.10 -7.70 -11.39
N TYR A 154 12.86 -6.82 -12.36
CA TYR A 154 13.86 -6.43 -13.36
C TYR A 154 15.11 -5.80 -12.71
N PHE A 155 14.93 -4.85 -11.79
CA PHE A 155 16.04 -4.22 -11.07
C PHE A 155 16.84 -5.21 -10.22
N ARG A 156 16.18 -6.17 -9.55
CA ARG A 156 16.87 -7.21 -8.78
C ARG A 156 17.66 -8.16 -9.67
N LYS A 157 17.09 -8.61 -10.79
CA LYS A 157 17.77 -9.48 -11.77
C LYS A 157 19.00 -8.79 -12.38
N LYS A 158 18.88 -7.52 -12.77
CA LYS A 158 20.01 -6.73 -13.29
C LYS A 158 21.14 -6.58 -12.26
N ARG A 159 20.81 -6.45 -10.97
CA ARG A 159 21.80 -6.37 -9.90
C ARG A 159 22.59 -7.66 -9.73
N LEU A 160 21.93 -8.82 -9.80
CA LEU A 160 22.60 -10.14 -9.69
C LEU A 160 23.53 -10.42 -10.87
N ARG A 161 23.17 -9.97 -12.09
CA ARG A 161 24.00 -10.13 -13.29
C ARG A 161 25.31 -9.32 -13.27
N ASN A 162 25.41 -8.27 -12.46
CA ASN A 162 26.63 -7.47 -12.35
C ASN A 162 27.67 -8.05 -11.36
N TYR A 163 27.38 -9.20 -10.74
CA TYR A 163 28.28 -9.90 -9.82
C TYR A 163 28.75 -11.27 -10.36
N ILE A 164 28.35 -11.63 -11.58
CA ILE A 164 28.79 -12.81 -12.34
C ILE A 164 29.61 -12.27 -13.51
#